data_AF-A0A3B3VSV3-F1
#
_entry.id   AF-A0A3B3VSV3-F1
#
_cell.length_a   1.000
_cell.length_b   1.000
_cell.length_c   1.000
_cell.angle_alpha   90.00
_cell.angle_beta   90.00
_cell.angle_gamma   90.00
#
_symmetry.space_group_name_H-M   'P 1'
#
loop_
_entity.id
_entity.type
_entity.pdbx_description
1 polymer ?
#
loop_
_entity_poly.entity_id
_entity_poly.type
_entity_poly.pdbx_seq_one_letter_code
_entity_poly.pdbx_strand_id
1 'polypeptide(L)'
;MCEGPSTISGPIPPDPSLLPEYYKRPASARGRLEGHQKGSLALHLGPLAPDPVLYPDSYSARSPSRRPRVGPNATYILERGQKGVVGDLLRLDGLSITPVPKQKQKVHDFSKDNVRRLREIQRRCKEQEAERIHAGPVPVKALWTSSKYQNVPSRVMAQLEVSIPPVKAQCQTFLKAHSKGGSSAPPRPSPVAFQRPASSSSSKVLDLMVQGHTVDFVKHNARAARKTTLRRSQSLTNLRDKPVPSAVKGQVPQYLEERKKQWQKEEEERKRNAPDPRVPPGHMMLPDGERQETLKSLKDSHGSLVSELLSLPLRSDGLSVRTRRAQLDCKLSEIEEAIKIFSRDRVYVKVDS
;
A
#
# COMPACT_ATOMS: atom_id res chain seq x y z
N MET A 1 -23.35 -50.79 -1.91
CA MET A 1 -22.33 -51.39 -2.79
C MET A 1 -21.32 -50.29 -3.11
N CYS A 2 -20.27 -50.19 -2.28
CA CYS A 2 -19.20 -49.22 -2.47
C CYS A 2 -18.09 -49.93 -3.24
N GLU A 3 -17.87 -49.54 -4.49
CA GLU A 3 -16.69 -49.99 -5.23
C GLU A 3 -15.57 -48.96 -5.08
N GLY A 4 -14.44 -49.42 -4.57
CA GLY A 4 -13.17 -48.72 -4.63
C GLY A 4 -12.04 -49.77 -4.57
N PRO A 5 -11.17 -49.88 -5.59
CA PRO A 5 -10.00 -50.75 -5.50
C PRO A 5 -8.92 -50.09 -4.64
N SER A 6 -8.51 -50.82 -3.61
CA SER A 6 -7.35 -50.56 -2.76
C SER A 6 -6.06 -50.59 -3.59
N THR A 7 -5.29 -49.50 -3.61
CA THR A 7 -3.96 -49.44 -4.22
C THR A 7 -2.87 -49.43 -3.15
N ILE A 8 -2.69 -50.56 -2.46
CA ILE A 8 -1.44 -50.87 -1.74
C ILE A 8 -0.71 -51.93 -2.55
N SER A 9 0.05 -51.48 -3.55
CA SER A 9 1.09 -52.28 -4.19
C SER A 9 2.08 -51.32 -4.83
N GLY A 10 3.13 -51.02 -4.06
CA GLY A 10 4.33 -50.38 -4.60
C GLY A 10 5.34 -51.46 -5.04
N PRO A 11 6.27 -51.12 -5.94
CA PRO A 11 7.27 -52.07 -6.42
C PRO A 11 8.13 -52.61 -5.26
N ILE A 12 8.52 -53.89 -5.36
CA ILE A 12 9.44 -54.54 -4.42
C ILE A 12 10.72 -53.71 -4.36
N PRO A 13 11.15 -53.25 -3.17
CA PRO A 13 12.29 -52.37 -3.05
C PRO A 13 13.59 -53.15 -3.39
N PRO A 14 14.59 -52.50 -4.02
CA PRO A 14 15.75 -53.17 -4.58
C PRO A 14 16.64 -53.80 -3.50
N ASP A 15 17.39 -54.84 -3.85
CA ASP A 15 18.26 -55.57 -2.92
C ASP A 15 19.28 -54.61 -2.24
N PRO A 16 19.36 -54.58 -0.89
CA PRO A 16 20.23 -53.67 -0.16
C PRO A 16 21.73 -53.89 -0.40
N SER A 17 22.12 -55.05 -0.96
CA SER A 17 23.51 -55.32 -1.35
C SER A 17 23.94 -54.57 -2.63
N LEU A 18 22.99 -54.28 -3.52
CA LEU A 18 23.27 -53.67 -4.84
C LEU A 18 23.16 -52.14 -4.82
N LEU A 19 22.34 -51.57 -3.93
CA LEU A 19 22.15 -50.13 -3.80
C LEU A 19 22.20 -49.68 -2.33
N PRO A 20 23.40 -49.65 -1.70
CA PRO A 20 23.54 -49.31 -0.29
C PRO A 20 23.07 -47.89 0.03
N GLU A 21 23.10 -46.99 -0.95
CA GLU A 21 22.81 -45.57 -0.76
C GLU A 21 21.31 -45.27 -0.56
N TYR A 22 20.43 -46.08 -1.14
CA TYR A 22 18.98 -45.93 -0.98
C TYR A 22 18.50 -46.31 0.43
N TYR A 23 19.28 -47.13 1.13
CA TYR A 23 19.01 -47.56 2.50
C TYR A 23 19.88 -46.84 3.55
N LYS A 24 20.69 -45.84 3.14
CA LYS A 24 21.45 -45.01 4.08
C LYS A 24 20.48 -44.20 4.93
N ARG A 25 20.34 -44.59 6.20
CA ARG A 25 19.54 -43.88 7.19
C ARG A 25 20.09 -42.44 7.35
N PRO A 26 19.26 -41.39 7.19
CA PRO A 26 19.72 -40.02 7.31
C PRO A 26 20.25 -39.74 8.73
N ALA A 27 21.32 -38.96 8.82
CA ALA A 27 22.05 -38.68 10.08
C ALA A 27 21.19 -38.05 11.18
N SER A 28 20.03 -37.46 10.82
CA SER A 28 19.05 -36.92 11.76
C SER A 28 18.32 -37.97 12.60
N ALA A 29 18.31 -39.24 12.17
CA ALA A 29 17.65 -40.34 12.88
C ALA A 29 18.62 -41.17 13.76
N ARG A 30 19.88 -40.75 13.90
CA ARG A 30 20.85 -41.36 14.83
C ARG A 30 20.58 -40.84 16.25
N GLY A 31 19.46 -41.26 16.80
CA GLY A 31 19.08 -40.97 18.18
C GLY A 31 20.04 -41.63 19.17
N ARG A 32 20.71 -40.79 19.94
CA ARG A 32 20.93 -40.94 21.39
C ARG A 32 21.81 -42.08 21.95
N LEU A 33 22.46 -42.95 21.16
CA LEU A 33 23.26 -44.04 21.77
C LEU A 33 24.64 -44.37 21.18
N GLU A 34 25.18 -43.61 20.23
CA GLU A 34 26.59 -43.79 19.83
C GLU A 34 27.38 -42.51 20.03
N GLY A 35 28.15 -42.50 21.12
CA GLY A 35 29.18 -41.51 21.38
C GLY A 35 30.17 -41.46 20.22
N HIS A 36 30.57 -40.25 19.89
CA HIS A 36 31.55 -39.94 18.85
C HIS A 36 32.91 -40.57 19.19
N GLN A 37 33.17 -41.79 18.71
CA GLN A 37 34.50 -42.41 18.77
C GLN A 37 35.43 -41.83 17.70
N LYS A 38 35.71 -40.53 17.71
CA LYS A 38 36.85 -39.95 17.00
C LYS A 38 37.35 -38.72 17.77
N GLY A 39 38.20 -38.98 18.75
CA GLY A 39 38.89 -37.93 19.49
C GLY A 39 39.31 -38.37 20.88
N SER A 40 40.48 -39.01 20.98
CA SER A 40 41.31 -39.06 22.20
C SER A 40 40.68 -39.65 23.47
N LEU A 41 40.38 -40.94 23.48
CA LEU A 41 40.19 -41.72 24.73
C LEU A 41 41.04 -43.00 24.70
N ALA A 42 42.30 -42.88 24.31
CA ALA A 42 43.26 -43.99 24.36
C ALA A 42 44.31 -43.84 25.46
N LEU A 43 44.21 -42.82 26.32
CA LEU A 43 45.06 -42.66 27.49
C LEU A 43 44.15 -42.33 28.68
N HIS A 44 44.54 -42.75 29.88
CA HIS A 44 43.87 -42.61 31.20
C HIS A 44 43.08 -43.84 31.73
N LEU A 45 43.60 -45.06 31.51
CA LEU A 45 43.21 -46.27 32.25
C LEU A 45 44.28 -46.64 33.30
N GLY A 46 44.72 -45.65 34.08
CA GLY A 46 45.61 -45.84 35.22
C GLY A 46 44.98 -45.33 36.52
N PRO A 47 45.36 -45.85 37.70
CA PRO A 47 44.77 -45.46 38.99
C PRO A 47 45.12 -44.03 39.45
N LEU A 48 45.96 -43.32 38.70
CA LEU A 48 46.39 -41.96 39.01
C LEU A 48 45.77 -40.97 38.01
N ALA A 49 45.22 -39.89 38.56
CA ALA A 49 44.59 -38.83 37.79
C ALA A 49 45.67 -38.04 36.99
N PRO A 50 45.44 -37.71 35.70
CA PRO A 50 46.41 -36.97 34.89
C PRO A 50 46.73 -35.56 35.43
N ASP A 51 47.96 -35.09 35.19
CA ASP A 51 48.42 -33.80 35.70
C ASP A 51 47.64 -32.62 35.05
N PRO A 52 47.00 -31.75 35.84
CA PRO A 52 46.22 -30.61 35.33
C PRO A 52 47.04 -29.56 34.58
N VAL A 53 48.37 -29.52 34.75
CA VAL A 53 49.23 -28.56 34.03
C VAL A 53 49.49 -29.02 32.59
N LEU A 54 49.62 -30.33 32.38
CA LEU A 54 49.91 -30.92 31.07
C LEU A 54 48.65 -31.19 30.25
N TYR A 55 47.50 -31.40 30.90
CA TYR A 55 46.23 -31.69 30.24
C TYR A 55 45.06 -30.82 30.77
N PRO A 56 45.03 -29.51 30.45
CA PRO A 56 44.00 -28.58 30.95
C PRO A 56 42.59 -28.92 30.46
N ASP A 57 42.47 -29.48 29.26
CA ASP A 57 41.18 -29.82 28.64
C ASP A 57 40.49 -31.02 29.28
N SER A 58 41.25 -31.88 29.97
CA SER A 58 40.73 -33.08 30.65
C SER A 58 39.94 -32.76 31.92
N TYR A 59 40.21 -31.60 32.53
CA TYR A 59 39.61 -31.15 33.78
C TYR A 59 38.62 -29.99 33.60
N SER A 60 38.43 -29.53 32.36
CA SER A 60 37.50 -28.44 32.06
C SER A 60 36.05 -28.93 32.07
N ALA A 61 35.29 -28.53 33.09
CA ALA A 61 33.84 -28.76 33.17
C ALA A 61 33.04 -27.96 32.11
N ARG A 62 33.70 -27.09 31.32
CA ARG A 62 33.06 -26.36 30.23
C ARG A 62 33.18 -27.19 28.96
N SER A 63 32.04 -27.67 28.46
CA SER A 63 31.97 -28.20 27.10
C SER A 63 32.59 -27.19 26.12
N PRO A 64 33.51 -27.59 25.23
CA PRO A 64 34.12 -26.68 24.27
C PRO A 64 33.00 -25.98 23.50
N SER A 65 33.07 -24.64 23.43
CA SER A 65 32.04 -23.83 22.79
C SER A 65 31.79 -24.34 21.39
N ARG A 66 30.61 -24.94 21.15
CA ARG A 66 30.23 -25.39 19.81
C ARG A 66 30.27 -24.17 18.89
N ARG A 67 30.96 -24.30 17.74
CA ARG A 67 30.95 -23.28 16.70
C ARG A 67 29.50 -22.90 16.40
N PRO A 68 29.17 -21.60 16.25
CA PRO A 68 27.81 -21.17 15.95
C PRO A 68 27.33 -21.90 14.69
N ARG A 69 26.09 -22.41 14.70
CA ARG A 69 25.50 -23.10 13.55
C ARG A 69 25.21 -22.05 12.48
N VAL A 70 26.16 -21.84 11.56
CA VAL A 70 26.00 -20.97 10.41
C VAL A 70 25.28 -21.76 9.31
N GLY A 71 24.13 -21.27 8.85
CA GLY A 71 23.39 -21.90 7.75
C GLY A 71 24.13 -21.77 6.41
N PRO A 72 23.81 -22.58 5.39
CA PRO A 72 24.53 -22.63 4.12
C PRO A 72 24.54 -21.29 3.35
N ASN A 73 23.49 -20.47 3.49
CA ASN A 73 23.51 -19.11 2.91
C ASN A 73 24.48 -18.17 3.62
N ALA A 74 24.61 -18.31 4.94
CA ALA A 74 25.49 -17.47 5.73
C ALA A 74 26.97 -17.89 5.56
N THR A 75 27.25 -19.17 5.28
CA THR A 75 28.61 -19.61 4.90
C THR A 75 29.02 -19.04 3.55
N TYR A 76 28.13 -19.05 2.56
CA TYR A 76 28.39 -18.45 1.23
C TYR A 76 28.73 -16.95 1.32
N ILE A 77 27.99 -16.19 2.14
CA ILE A 77 28.24 -14.76 2.34
C ILE A 77 29.59 -14.51 3.02
N LEU A 78 29.94 -15.32 4.03
CA LEU A 78 31.21 -15.23 4.73
C LEU A 78 32.39 -15.53 3.80
N GLU A 79 32.31 -16.62 3.04
CA GLU A 79 33.36 -17.01 2.08
C GLU A 79 33.53 -15.96 0.98
N ARG A 80 32.43 -15.38 0.49
CA ARG A 80 32.47 -14.29 -0.49
C ARG A 80 33.16 -13.04 0.06
N GLY A 81 32.98 -12.73 1.34
CA GLY A 81 33.65 -11.60 2.00
C GLY A 81 35.13 -11.84 2.30
N GLN A 82 35.53 -13.10 2.47
CA GLN A 82 36.93 -13.49 2.71
C GLN A 82 37.75 -13.63 1.42
N LYS A 83 37.10 -13.83 0.27
CA LYS A 83 37.78 -13.96 -1.03
C LYS A 83 37.98 -12.59 -1.68
N GLY A 84 39.23 -12.22 -1.95
CA GLY A 84 39.62 -11.02 -2.70
C GLY A 84 40.72 -10.21 -2.01
N VAL A 85 41.30 -9.24 -2.71
CA VAL A 85 42.45 -8.43 -2.25
C VAL A 85 42.21 -7.80 -0.87
N VAL A 86 40.99 -7.29 -0.63
CA VAL A 86 40.61 -6.72 0.68
C VAL A 86 40.49 -7.81 1.75
N GLY A 87 39.97 -8.99 1.41
CA GLY A 87 39.88 -10.13 2.33
C GLY A 87 41.26 -10.66 2.72
N ASP A 88 42.20 -10.72 1.78
CA ASP A 88 43.59 -11.14 2.03
C ASP A 88 44.33 -10.12 2.90
N LEU A 89 44.13 -8.82 2.68
CA LEU A 89 44.70 -7.76 3.51
C LEU A 89 44.23 -7.88 4.98
N LEU A 90 42.95 -8.15 5.19
CA LEU A 90 42.36 -8.33 6.52
C LEU A 90 42.85 -9.60 7.24
N ARG A 91 43.25 -10.64 6.50
CA ARG A 91 43.83 -11.86 7.07
C ARG A 91 45.28 -11.64 7.52
N LEU A 92 46.02 -10.78 6.84
CA LEU A 92 47.42 -10.47 7.16
C LEU A 92 47.56 -9.64 8.43
N ASP A 93 46.63 -8.71 8.69
CA ASP A 93 46.72 -7.81 9.84
C ASP A 93 46.20 -8.42 11.17
N GLY A 94 45.63 -9.64 11.15
CA GLY A 94 45.04 -10.26 12.35
C GLY A 94 43.85 -9.48 12.94
N LEU A 95 43.34 -8.49 12.21
CA LEU A 95 42.25 -7.61 12.64
C LEU A 95 40.91 -8.28 12.38
N SER A 96 40.35 -8.93 13.41
CA SER A 96 38.93 -9.24 13.42
C SER A 96 38.14 -7.92 13.51
N ILE A 97 37.71 -7.37 12.37
CA ILE A 97 36.79 -6.24 12.36
C ILE A 97 35.46 -6.73 12.94
N THR A 98 35.26 -6.52 14.25
CA THR A 98 33.93 -6.55 14.82
C THR A 98 33.14 -5.44 14.14
N PRO A 99 32.06 -5.75 13.38
CA PRO A 99 31.32 -4.73 12.68
C PRO A 99 30.76 -3.76 13.73
N VAL A 100 31.22 -2.51 13.68
CA VAL A 100 30.64 -1.42 14.47
C VAL A 100 29.14 -1.41 14.16
N PRO A 101 28.26 -1.49 15.18
CA PRO A 101 26.83 -1.54 14.94
C PRO A 101 26.42 -0.22 14.29
N LYS A 102 26.13 -0.26 12.98
CA LYS A 102 25.44 0.85 12.31
C LYS A 102 24.19 1.14 13.13
N GLN A 103 23.99 2.38 13.56
CA GLN A 103 22.75 2.80 14.18
C GLN A 103 21.61 2.37 13.24
N LYS A 104 20.82 1.39 13.68
CA LYS A 104 19.67 0.93 12.91
C LYS A 104 18.79 2.14 12.68
N GLN A 105 18.49 2.44 11.41
CA GLN A 105 17.44 3.41 11.10
C GLN A 105 16.20 3.01 11.91
N LYS A 106 15.66 3.96 12.66
CA LYS A 106 14.49 3.73 13.51
C LYS A 106 13.37 3.24 12.60
N VAL A 107 13.03 1.96 12.70
CA VAL A 107 11.96 1.37 11.92
C VAL A 107 10.67 2.10 12.31
N HIS A 108 9.98 2.66 11.33
CA HIS A 108 8.78 3.43 11.56
C HIS A 108 7.62 2.52 11.98
N ASP A 109 6.95 2.84 13.08
CA ASP A 109 5.85 2.04 13.63
C ASP A 109 4.56 2.28 12.84
N PHE A 110 4.47 1.69 11.63
CA PHE A 110 3.29 1.82 10.78
C PHE A 110 1.99 1.38 11.47
N SER A 111 2.06 0.47 12.45
CA SER A 111 0.90 0.08 13.25
C SER A 111 0.30 1.25 14.04
N LYS A 112 1.15 2.10 14.64
CA LYS A 112 0.71 3.28 15.40
C LYS A 112 0.16 4.36 14.48
N ASP A 113 0.79 4.58 13.33
CA ASP A 113 0.33 5.60 12.37
C ASP A 113 -0.96 5.17 11.69
N ASN A 114 -1.13 3.88 11.39
CA ASN A 114 -2.40 3.35 10.91
C ASN A 114 -3.51 3.52 11.94
N VAL A 115 -3.24 3.30 13.23
CA VAL A 115 -4.22 3.54 14.30
C VAL A 115 -4.56 5.03 14.42
N ARG A 116 -3.55 5.93 14.33
CA ARG A 116 -3.78 7.39 14.34
C ARG A 116 -4.64 7.82 13.16
N ARG A 117 -4.29 7.34 11.96
CA ARG A 117 -5.03 7.60 10.72
C ARG A 117 -6.46 7.07 10.80
N LEU A 118 -6.67 5.87 11.34
CA LEU A 118 -8.01 5.31 11.50
C LEU A 118 -8.86 6.15 12.46
N ARG A 119 -8.27 6.62 13.58
CA ARG A 119 -8.95 7.51 14.53
C ARG A 119 -9.27 8.87 13.92
N GLU A 120 -8.38 9.41 13.08
CA GLU A 120 -8.60 10.65 12.36
C GLU A 120 -9.72 10.52 11.33
N ILE A 121 -9.76 9.42 10.57
CA ILE A 121 -10.85 9.10 9.64
C ILE A 121 -12.18 9.00 10.40
N GLN A 122 -12.21 8.27 11.52
CA GLN A 122 -13.41 8.15 12.35
C GLN A 122 -13.88 9.51 12.87
N ARG A 123 -12.96 10.37 13.32
CA ARG A 123 -13.27 11.74 13.75
C ARG A 123 -13.90 12.55 12.61
N ARG A 124 -13.25 12.56 11.44
CA ARG A 124 -13.73 13.29 10.27
C ARG A 124 -15.08 12.79 9.79
N CYS A 125 -15.32 11.49 9.78
CA CYS A 125 -16.64 10.93 9.44
C CYS A 125 -17.70 11.36 10.45
N LYS A 126 -17.38 11.38 11.74
CA LYS A 126 -18.30 11.85 12.80
C LYS A 126 -18.59 13.34 12.68
N GLU A 127 -17.59 14.16 12.36
CA GLU A 127 -17.75 15.60 12.10
C GLU A 127 -18.63 15.84 10.86
N GLN A 128 -18.37 15.13 9.75
CA GLN A 128 -19.20 15.21 8.56
C GLN A 128 -20.65 14.75 8.82
N GLU A 129 -20.84 13.73 9.65
CA GLU A 129 -22.18 13.29 10.03
C GLU A 129 -22.88 14.34 10.91
N ALA A 130 -22.16 14.97 11.85
CA ALA A 130 -22.69 16.08 12.64
C ALA A 130 -23.04 17.29 11.77
N GLU A 131 -22.18 17.67 10.82
CA GLU A 131 -22.45 18.71 9.83
C GLU A 131 -23.68 18.37 8.97
N ARG A 132 -23.84 17.10 8.55
CA ARG A 132 -25.03 16.64 7.81
C ARG A 132 -26.30 16.67 8.65
N ILE A 133 -26.21 16.37 9.95
CA ILE A 133 -27.34 16.50 10.89
C ILE A 133 -27.70 17.98 11.05
N HIS A 134 -26.70 18.87 11.17
CA HIS A 134 -26.91 20.32 11.24
C HIS A 134 -27.43 20.92 9.93
N ALA A 135 -27.02 20.39 8.77
CA ALA A 135 -27.46 20.84 7.44
C ALA A 135 -28.87 20.35 7.04
N GLY A 136 -29.52 19.52 7.88
CA GLY A 136 -30.85 18.98 7.63
C GLY A 136 -30.88 17.79 6.65
N PRO A 137 -32.04 17.10 6.52
CA PRO A 137 -32.14 15.87 5.75
C PRO A 137 -31.98 16.13 4.24
N VAL A 138 -30.78 15.90 3.71
CA VAL A 138 -30.53 15.84 2.27
C VAL A 138 -31.24 14.60 1.70
N PRO A 139 -32.18 14.76 0.73
CA PRO A 139 -32.91 13.62 0.18
C PRO A 139 -31.94 12.67 -0.53
N VAL A 140 -32.06 11.38 -0.20
CA VAL A 140 -31.18 10.28 -0.69
C VAL A 140 -31.18 10.14 -2.21
N LYS A 141 -32.13 10.78 -2.90
CA LYS A 141 -32.14 10.99 -4.34
C LYS A 141 -32.03 12.48 -4.62
N ALA A 142 -30.80 12.97 -4.80
CA ALA A 142 -30.59 14.28 -5.39
C ALA A 142 -31.06 14.21 -6.85
N LEU A 143 -32.27 14.69 -7.12
CA LEU A 143 -32.68 15.01 -8.47
C LEU A 143 -31.74 16.12 -8.95
N TRP A 144 -31.08 15.93 -10.10
CA TRP A 144 -30.25 16.96 -10.70
C TRP A 144 -31.07 18.25 -10.85
N THR A 145 -30.75 19.27 -10.06
CA THR A 145 -31.35 20.60 -10.19
C THR A 145 -30.35 21.46 -10.95
N SER A 146 -30.71 21.89 -12.16
CA SER A 146 -29.89 22.88 -12.87
C SER A 146 -29.95 24.22 -12.13
N SER A 147 -28.84 24.98 -12.15
CA SER A 147 -28.73 26.30 -11.48
C SER A 147 -29.86 27.27 -11.84
N LYS A 148 -30.43 27.11 -13.04
CA LYS A 148 -31.55 27.88 -13.57
C LYS A 148 -32.82 27.85 -12.70
N TYR A 149 -33.01 26.80 -11.90
CA TYR A 149 -34.24 26.60 -11.12
C TYR A 149 -34.02 26.57 -9.60
N GLN A 150 -32.82 26.91 -9.12
CA GLN A 150 -32.48 26.84 -7.70
C GLN A 150 -33.26 27.86 -6.84
N ASN A 151 -33.63 28.99 -7.43
CA ASN A 151 -34.35 30.09 -6.74
C ASN A 151 -35.81 30.21 -7.18
N VAL A 152 -36.39 29.20 -7.84
CA VAL A 152 -37.79 29.23 -8.24
C VAL A 152 -38.63 28.65 -7.09
N PRO A 153 -39.32 29.49 -6.29
CA PRO A 153 -40.14 28.98 -5.20
C PRO A 153 -41.28 28.13 -5.76
N SER A 154 -41.61 27.05 -5.04
CA SER A 154 -42.76 26.22 -5.37
C SER A 154 -44.03 27.08 -5.33
N ARG A 155 -44.79 27.12 -6.42
CA ARG A 155 -46.10 27.78 -6.46
C ARG A 155 -47.07 27.21 -5.41
N VAL A 156 -46.87 25.95 -5.00
CA VAL A 156 -47.63 25.31 -3.93
C VAL A 156 -47.26 25.89 -2.56
N MET A 157 -45.99 26.22 -2.32
CA MET A 157 -45.57 26.87 -1.07
C MET A 157 -46.07 28.32 -1.00
N ALA A 158 -46.03 29.05 -2.12
CA ALA A 158 -46.59 30.40 -2.20
C ALA A 158 -48.11 30.42 -1.92
N GLN A 159 -48.85 29.37 -2.32
CA GLN A 159 -50.28 29.23 -2.01
C GLN A 159 -50.57 28.81 -0.56
N LEU A 160 -49.59 28.26 0.17
CA LEU A 160 -49.73 27.91 1.58
C LEU A 160 -49.34 29.08 2.51
N GLU A 161 -48.46 29.99 2.05
CA GLU A 161 -48.04 31.18 2.80
C GLU A 161 -49.03 32.35 2.70
N VAL A 162 -49.79 32.45 1.60
CA VAL A 162 -50.92 33.39 1.52
C VAL A 162 -52.04 32.84 2.39
N SER A 163 -52.20 33.44 3.56
CA SER A 163 -53.23 33.22 4.58
C SER A 163 -54.43 32.40 4.09
N ILE A 164 -54.56 31.20 4.64
CA ILE A 164 -55.80 30.41 4.57
C ILE A 164 -56.87 31.25 5.29
N PRO A 165 -57.89 31.83 4.63
CA PRO A 165 -59.05 32.34 5.35
C PRO A 165 -59.73 31.13 6.02
N PRO A 166 -60.28 31.25 7.24
CA PRO A 166 -60.88 30.12 7.93
C PRO A 166 -62.02 29.55 7.08
N VAL A 167 -61.74 28.42 6.42
CA VAL A 167 -62.72 27.71 5.59
C VAL A 167 -63.79 27.18 6.55
N LYS A 168 -64.98 27.77 6.48
CA LYS A 168 -66.18 27.25 7.16
C LYS A 168 -66.35 25.78 6.77
N ALA A 169 -66.65 24.95 7.77
CA ALA A 169 -66.74 23.49 7.70
C ALA A 169 -67.94 22.98 6.87
N GLN A 170 -68.12 23.45 5.64
CA GLN A 170 -69.29 23.12 4.83
C GLN A 170 -68.92 22.71 3.42
N CYS A 171 -67.90 21.87 3.27
CA CYS A 171 -67.49 21.33 1.97
C CYS A 171 -66.77 19.97 2.13
N GLN A 172 -67.36 19.02 2.88
CA GLN A 172 -66.83 17.64 3.01
C GLN A 172 -67.62 16.59 2.21
N THR A 173 -68.31 16.98 1.13
CA THR A 173 -69.19 16.05 0.40
C THR A 173 -69.20 16.24 -1.11
N PHE A 174 -68.06 16.55 -1.71
CA PHE A 174 -67.95 16.54 -3.18
C PHE A 174 -66.71 15.73 -3.54
N LEU A 175 -66.93 14.67 -4.31
CA LEU A 175 -65.97 13.64 -4.73
C LEU A 175 -65.80 12.43 -3.80
N LYS A 176 -66.93 11.88 -3.32
CA LYS A 176 -67.08 10.43 -3.12
C LYS A 176 -68.10 9.89 -4.13
N ALA A 177 -67.81 10.04 -5.42
CA ALA A 177 -68.45 9.25 -6.45
C ALA A 177 -67.77 7.86 -6.45
N HIS A 178 -68.58 6.80 -6.40
CA HIS A 178 -68.20 5.39 -6.25
C HIS A 178 -68.04 4.87 -4.80
N SER A 179 -69.13 4.91 -4.03
CA SER A 179 -69.62 3.70 -3.34
C SER A 179 -71.04 3.94 -2.80
N LYS A 180 -72.06 3.43 -3.50
CA LYS A 180 -73.34 3.05 -2.88
C LYS A 180 -72.98 1.85 -1.96
N GLY A 181 -73.17 1.79 -0.64
CA GLY A 181 -74.27 2.13 0.26
C GLY A 181 -74.47 0.87 1.14
N GLY A 182 -74.57 0.87 2.46
CA GLY A 182 -74.65 1.95 3.44
C GLY A 182 -74.63 1.47 4.91
N SER A 183 -75.06 2.39 5.79
CA SER A 183 -75.41 2.28 7.24
C SER A 183 -74.27 2.01 8.25
N SER A 184 -73.78 3.04 8.96
CA SER A 184 -74.16 3.45 10.36
C SER A 184 -73.88 2.32 11.39
N ALA A 185 -72.95 2.38 12.37
CA ALA A 185 -72.49 3.46 13.27
C ALA A 185 -71.05 3.14 13.83
N PRO A 186 -70.42 3.96 14.70
CA PRO A 186 -68.96 4.17 14.72
C PRO A 186 -68.18 3.26 15.69
N PRO A 187 -66.85 3.04 15.52
CA PRO A 187 -66.00 2.62 16.61
C PRO A 187 -65.05 3.74 17.05
N ARG A 188 -65.26 4.14 18.31
CA ARG A 188 -64.32 4.84 19.18
C ARG A 188 -63.01 4.03 19.29
N PRO A 189 -61.83 4.68 19.42
CA PRO A 189 -60.72 3.99 20.07
C PRO A 189 -60.09 4.82 21.20
N SER A 190 -60.07 4.22 22.39
CA SER A 190 -58.92 4.16 23.32
C SER A 190 -59.35 3.51 24.66
N PRO A 191 -58.45 2.88 25.44
CA PRO A 191 -57.17 2.27 25.05
C PRO A 191 -56.87 0.90 25.73
N VAL A 192 -55.72 0.31 25.35
CA VAL A 192 -54.88 -0.67 26.09
C VAL A 192 -55.34 -2.14 26.23
N ALA A 193 -54.72 -2.95 25.38
CA ALA A 193 -53.94 -4.16 25.64
C ALA A 193 -54.55 -5.51 26.08
N PHE A 194 -53.85 -6.53 25.56
CA PHE A 194 -53.66 -7.90 26.01
C PHE A 194 -54.64 -9.00 25.55
N GLN A 195 -54.01 -9.91 24.80
CA GLN A 195 -54.16 -11.36 24.80
C GLN A 195 -55.22 -12.00 23.88
N ARG A 196 -54.65 -12.79 22.96
CA ARG A 196 -55.24 -13.91 22.22
C ARG A 196 -55.94 -14.87 23.18
N PRO A 197 -57.06 -15.49 22.78
CA PRO A 197 -56.95 -16.91 22.45
C PRO A 197 -57.80 -17.36 21.25
N ALA A 198 -57.47 -18.56 20.79
CA ALA A 198 -58.20 -19.35 19.82
C ALA A 198 -59.49 -19.92 20.42
N SER A 199 -60.56 -20.00 19.62
CA SER A 199 -61.46 -21.17 19.63
C SER A 199 -62.49 -21.08 18.51
N SER A 200 -62.83 -22.28 18.09
CA SER A 200 -63.60 -22.75 16.94
C SER A 200 -65.11 -22.50 16.97
N SER A 201 -65.70 -22.75 15.79
CA SER A 201 -67.08 -23.18 15.53
C SER A 201 -68.18 -22.11 15.43
N SER A 202 -68.68 -21.91 14.22
CA SER A 202 -69.99 -22.46 13.82
C SER A 202 -70.36 -21.92 12.44
N SER A 203 -70.57 -22.85 11.53
CA SER A 203 -71.03 -22.67 10.16
C SER A 203 -72.35 -21.91 10.08
N LYS A 204 -72.30 -20.65 9.63
CA LYS A 204 -73.40 -20.00 8.89
C LYS A 204 -72.80 -19.32 7.68
N VAL A 205 -72.98 -19.94 6.52
CA VAL A 205 -72.64 -19.35 5.22
C VAL A 205 -73.56 -18.16 5.02
N LEU A 206 -73.06 -16.96 5.29
CA LEU A 206 -73.73 -15.72 4.92
C LEU A 206 -73.54 -15.56 3.40
N ASP A 207 -74.58 -15.85 2.63
CA ASP A 207 -74.64 -15.52 1.20
C ASP A 207 -74.66 -13.98 1.07
N LEU A 208 -73.47 -13.40 0.91
CA LEU A 208 -73.28 -11.99 0.65
C LEU A 208 -73.67 -11.71 -0.81
N MET A 209 -74.91 -11.25 -1.00
CA MET A 209 -75.43 -10.84 -2.30
C MET A 209 -74.70 -9.58 -2.80
N VAL A 210 -74.06 -9.68 -3.96
CA VAL A 210 -73.53 -8.53 -4.71
C VAL A 210 -74.26 -8.48 -6.05
N GLN A 211 -75.05 -7.43 -6.28
CA GLN A 211 -75.84 -7.20 -7.50
C GLN A 211 -76.85 -8.32 -7.86
N GLY A 212 -77.61 -8.80 -6.87
CA GLY A 212 -78.79 -9.64 -7.11
C GLY A 212 -78.52 -11.09 -7.54
N HIS A 213 -77.26 -11.51 -7.66
CA HIS A 213 -76.88 -12.89 -7.95
C HIS A 213 -75.97 -13.42 -6.84
N THR A 214 -76.24 -14.64 -6.35
CA THR A 214 -75.39 -15.36 -5.40
C THR A 214 -74.08 -15.77 -6.08
N VAL A 215 -73.00 -15.03 -5.81
CA VAL A 215 -71.67 -15.34 -6.35
C VAL A 215 -71.01 -16.37 -5.45
N ASP A 216 -70.77 -17.58 -5.96
CA ASP A 216 -69.97 -18.59 -5.28
C ASP A 216 -68.49 -18.17 -5.30
N PHE A 217 -68.08 -17.50 -4.22
CA PHE A 217 -66.71 -17.02 -4.06
C PHE A 217 -65.69 -18.15 -4.07
N VAL A 218 -66.05 -19.37 -3.68
CA VAL A 218 -65.14 -20.52 -3.69
C VAL A 218 -64.82 -20.91 -5.12
N LYS A 219 -65.85 -21.05 -5.98
CA LYS A 219 -65.65 -21.32 -7.42
C LYS A 219 -64.97 -20.16 -8.14
N HIS A 220 -65.31 -18.92 -7.79
CA HIS A 220 -64.67 -17.74 -8.37
C HIS A 220 -63.17 -17.69 -8.02
N ASN A 221 -62.80 -17.88 -6.74
CA ASN A 221 -61.39 -17.90 -6.30
C ASN A 221 -60.63 -19.06 -6.92
N ALA A 222 -61.24 -20.25 -7.00
CA ALA A 222 -60.61 -21.42 -7.63
C ALA A 222 -60.30 -21.17 -9.12
N ARG A 223 -61.23 -20.51 -9.84
CA ARG A 223 -61.01 -20.12 -11.25
C ARG A 223 -59.96 -19.01 -11.37
N ALA A 224 -59.96 -18.03 -10.45
CA ALA A 224 -58.96 -16.97 -10.42
C ALA A 224 -57.55 -17.53 -10.16
N ALA A 225 -57.40 -18.38 -9.14
CA ALA A 225 -56.14 -19.03 -8.78
C ALA A 225 -55.58 -19.91 -9.90
N ARG A 226 -56.44 -20.60 -10.66
CA ARG A 226 -56.00 -21.37 -11.85
C ARG A 226 -55.50 -20.48 -12.99
N LYS A 227 -55.97 -19.22 -13.08
CA LYS A 227 -55.55 -18.25 -14.09
C LYS A 227 -54.32 -17.44 -13.68
N THR A 228 -53.98 -17.38 -12.39
CA THR A 228 -52.79 -16.66 -11.95
C THR A 228 -51.53 -17.39 -12.39
N THR A 229 -50.72 -16.78 -13.26
CA THR A 229 -49.40 -17.31 -13.59
C THR A 229 -48.39 -16.88 -12.53
N LEU A 230 -47.56 -17.82 -12.06
CA LEU A 230 -46.50 -17.51 -11.11
C LEU A 230 -45.46 -16.60 -11.78
N ARG A 231 -45.42 -15.33 -11.39
CA ARG A 231 -44.42 -14.38 -11.86
C ARG A 231 -43.07 -14.71 -11.20
N ARG A 232 -42.15 -15.27 -11.98
CA ARG A 232 -40.76 -15.47 -11.55
C ARG A 232 -40.10 -14.11 -11.29
N SER A 233 -39.29 -14.00 -10.23
CA SER A 233 -38.60 -12.76 -9.89
C SER A 233 -37.65 -12.34 -11.02
N GLN A 234 -37.64 -11.05 -11.37
CA GLN A 234 -36.82 -10.52 -12.46
C GLN A 234 -35.31 -10.76 -12.23
N SER A 235 -34.87 -10.91 -10.97
CA SER A 235 -33.48 -11.19 -10.60
C SER A 235 -32.93 -12.47 -11.23
N LEU A 236 -33.72 -13.56 -11.31
CA LEU A 236 -33.28 -14.81 -11.93
C LEU A 236 -33.26 -14.75 -13.46
N THR A 237 -34.12 -13.94 -14.07
CA THR A 237 -34.11 -13.70 -15.52
C THR A 237 -32.88 -12.87 -15.90
N ASN A 238 -32.57 -11.83 -15.12
CA ASN A 238 -31.39 -10.97 -15.34
C ASN A 238 -30.04 -11.73 -15.24
N LEU A 239 -29.96 -12.79 -14.44
CA LEU A 239 -28.77 -13.66 -14.34
C LEU A 239 -28.60 -14.58 -15.56
N ARG A 240 -29.69 -14.91 -16.26
CA ARG A 240 -29.65 -15.72 -17.50
C ARG A 240 -29.22 -14.88 -18.70
N ASP A 241 -29.67 -13.62 -18.75
CA ASP A 241 -29.44 -12.75 -19.90
C ASP A 241 -28.07 -12.04 -19.86
N LYS A 242 -27.44 -11.96 -18.68
CA LYS A 242 -26.11 -11.35 -18.51
C LYS A 242 -25.19 -12.30 -17.74
N PRO A 243 -24.36 -13.10 -18.44
CA PRO A 243 -23.30 -13.82 -17.75
C PRO A 243 -22.42 -12.78 -17.04
N VAL A 244 -22.23 -12.94 -15.73
CA VAL A 244 -21.26 -12.16 -14.97
C VAL A 244 -19.93 -12.28 -15.70
N PRO A 245 -19.22 -11.19 -16.01
CA PRO A 245 -17.94 -11.27 -16.70
C PRO A 245 -17.00 -12.08 -15.81
N SER A 246 -16.83 -13.35 -16.15
CA SER A 246 -15.87 -14.24 -15.52
C SER A 246 -14.51 -13.66 -15.87
N ALA A 247 -13.89 -12.95 -14.91
CA ALA A 247 -12.53 -12.48 -15.05
C ALA A 247 -11.68 -13.65 -15.58
N VAL A 248 -11.05 -13.46 -16.73
CA VAL A 248 -10.26 -14.50 -17.40
C VAL A 248 -9.14 -14.88 -16.45
N LYS A 249 -9.18 -16.12 -15.95
CA LYS A 249 -8.16 -16.61 -15.02
C LYS A 249 -6.79 -16.50 -15.67
N GLY A 250 -5.84 -15.91 -14.95
CA GLY A 250 -4.47 -15.68 -15.43
C GLY A 250 -4.22 -14.31 -16.06
N GLN A 251 -5.25 -13.50 -16.33
CA GLN A 251 -5.06 -12.11 -16.71
C GLN A 251 -5.04 -11.18 -15.50
N VAL A 252 -4.14 -10.20 -15.56
CA VAL A 252 -4.04 -9.15 -14.54
C VAL A 252 -5.21 -8.17 -14.73
N PRO A 253 -6.00 -7.89 -13.68
CA PRO A 253 -7.05 -6.89 -13.77
C PRO A 253 -6.54 -5.52 -14.24
N GLN A 254 -7.31 -4.84 -15.09
CA GLN A 254 -6.97 -3.54 -15.70
C GLN A 254 -6.48 -2.50 -14.67
N TYR A 255 -7.11 -2.42 -13.50
CA TYR A 255 -6.73 -1.46 -12.47
C TYR A 255 -5.29 -1.66 -11.94
N LEU A 256 -4.77 -2.88 -11.95
CA LEU A 256 -3.38 -3.15 -11.55
C LEU A 256 -2.40 -2.74 -12.65
N GLU A 257 -2.78 -2.89 -13.92
CA GLU A 257 -1.98 -2.42 -15.04
C GLU A 257 -1.92 -0.89 -15.07
N GLU A 258 -3.06 -0.23 -14.87
CA GLU A 258 -3.16 1.22 -14.73
C GLU A 258 -2.32 1.72 -13.54
N ARG A 259 -2.35 1.02 -12.40
CA ARG A 259 -1.54 1.35 -11.24
C ARG A 259 -0.04 1.23 -11.51
N LYS A 260 0.40 0.19 -12.22
CA LYS A 260 1.80 0.07 -12.64
C LYS A 260 2.22 1.22 -13.55
N LYS A 261 1.38 1.60 -14.50
CA LYS A 261 1.61 2.76 -15.37
C LYS A 261 1.70 4.06 -14.58
N GLN A 262 0.85 4.25 -13.57
CA GLN A 262 0.90 5.40 -12.67
C GLN A 262 2.23 5.46 -11.92
N TRP A 263 2.68 4.35 -11.33
CA TRP A 263 3.99 4.30 -10.65
C TRP A 263 5.16 4.56 -11.58
N GLN A 264 5.11 4.04 -12.81
CA GLN A 264 6.15 4.32 -13.81
C GLN A 264 6.22 5.81 -14.16
N LYS A 265 5.07 6.46 -14.38
CA LYS A 265 5.01 7.90 -14.63
C LYS A 265 5.54 8.71 -13.46
N GLU A 266 5.12 8.37 -12.24
CA GLU A 266 5.57 9.06 -11.03
C GLU A 266 7.08 8.85 -10.80
N GLU A 267 7.60 7.66 -11.07
CA GLU A 267 9.04 7.40 -10.97
C GLU A 267 9.84 8.15 -12.04
N GLU A 268 9.31 8.30 -13.25
CA GLU A 268 9.91 9.11 -14.30
C GLU A 268 9.91 10.59 -13.92
N GLU A 269 8.78 11.12 -13.45
CA GLU A 269 8.68 12.50 -12.93
C GLU A 269 9.64 12.72 -11.75
N ARG A 270 9.74 11.76 -10.83
CA ARG A 270 10.69 11.81 -9.72
C ARG A 270 12.14 11.81 -10.21
N LYS A 271 12.48 11.04 -11.25
CA LYS A 271 13.82 11.03 -11.85
C LYS A 271 14.12 12.34 -12.59
N ARG A 272 13.14 12.92 -13.28
CA ARG A 272 13.27 14.23 -13.96
C ARG A 272 13.46 15.36 -12.95
N ASN A 273 12.72 15.31 -11.84
CA ASN A 273 12.78 16.32 -10.78
C ASN A 273 13.91 16.05 -9.77
N ALA A 274 14.50 14.85 -9.77
CA ALA A 274 15.62 14.55 -8.90
C ALA A 274 16.79 15.45 -9.29
N PRO A 275 17.30 16.29 -8.37
CA PRO A 275 18.48 17.07 -8.65
C PRO A 275 19.65 16.13 -8.96
N ASP A 276 20.41 16.46 -9.99
CA ASP A 276 21.53 15.65 -10.44
C ASP A 276 22.49 15.41 -9.25
N PRO A 277 22.86 14.16 -8.93
CA PRO A 277 23.70 13.84 -7.78
C PRO A 277 25.14 14.39 -7.90
N ARG A 278 25.50 14.94 -9.07
CA ARG A 278 26.77 15.62 -9.31
C ARG A 278 26.75 17.09 -8.90
N VAL A 279 25.56 17.70 -8.76
CA VAL A 279 25.43 19.12 -8.42
C VAL A 279 25.66 19.28 -6.91
N PRO A 280 26.69 20.04 -6.50
CA PRO A 280 26.89 20.31 -5.08
C PRO A 280 25.70 21.06 -4.48
N PRO A 281 25.28 20.77 -3.24
CA PRO A 281 24.21 21.51 -2.57
C PRO A 281 24.47 23.03 -2.57
N GLY A 282 23.43 23.84 -2.79
CA GLY A 282 23.55 25.30 -2.84
C GLY A 282 24.28 25.85 -4.07
N HIS A 283 24.56 25.01 -5.08
CA HIS A 283 25.14 25.43 -6.35
C HIS A 283 24.16 25.19 -7.49
N MET A 284 24.24 26.04 -8.50
CA MET A 284 23.45 25.94 -9.73
C MET A 284 24.40 25.78 -10.92
N MET A 285 23.97 25.00 -11.93
CA MET A 285 24.73 24.88 -13.18
C MET A 285 24.63 26.18 -13.96
N LEU A 286 25.76 26.76 -14.33
CA LEU A 286 25.82 27.95 -15.17
C LEU A 286 25.40 27.59 -16.61
N PRO A 287 24.44 28.31 -17.22
CA PRO A 287 24.06 28.09 -18.62
C PRO A 287 25.24 28.23 -19.59
N ASP A 288 25.22 27.45 -20.67
CA ASP A 288 26.34 27.44 -21.64
C ASP A 288 26.57 28.78 -22.33
N GLY A 289 25.51 29.58 -22.56
CA GLY A 289 25.64 30.92 -23.14
C GLY A 289 26.45 31.84 -22.23
N GLU A 290 26.01 31.99 -20.98
CA GLU A 290 26.69 32.81 -19.97
C GLU A 290 28.13 32.33 -19.71
N ARG A 291 28.33 31.00 -19.68
CA ARG A 291 29.66 30.38 -19.54
C ARG A 291 30.59 30.76 -20.69
N GLN A 292 30.11 30.72 -21.93
CA GLN A 292 30.92 31.08 -23.10
C GLN A 292 31.22 32.57 -23.15
N GLU A 293 30.29 33.42 -22.73
CA GLU A 293 30.49 34.87 -22.64
C GLU A 293 31.56 35.22 -21.60
N THR A 294 31.46 34.65 -20.39
CA THR A 294 32.51 34.83 -19.36
C THR A 294 33.86 34.29 -19.83
N LEU A 295 33.90 33.12 -20.48
CA LEU A 295 35.14 32.58 -21.04
C LEU A 295 35.77 33.50 -22.09
N LYS A 296 34.96 34.13 -22.96
CA LYS A 296 35.45 35.12 -23.93
C LYS A 296 36.04 36.34 -23.21
N SER A 297 35.31 36.92 -22.27
CA SER A 297 35.78 38.06 -21.48
C SER A 297 37.10 37.78 -20.72
N LEU A 298 37.24 36.56 -20.18
CA LEU A 298 38.48 36.13 -19.53
C LEU A 298 39.65 36.00 -20.52
N LYS A 299 39.41 35.52 -21.74
CA LYS A 299 40.44 35.45 -22.79
C LYS A 299 40.87 36.83 -23.28
N ASP A 300 39.93 37.74 -23.44
CA ASP A 300 40.19 39.11 -23.86
C ASP A 300 41.01 39.87 -22.80
N SER A 301 40.64 39.72 -21.52
CA SER A 301 41.40 40.29 -20.40
C SER A 301 42.78 39.66 -20.24
N HIS A 302 42.91 38.34 -20.40
CA HIS A 302 44.21 37.66 -20.47
C HIS A 302 45.10 38.25 -21.59
N GLY A 303 44.59 38.38 -22.81
CA GLY A 303 45.34 38.99 -23.92
C GLY A 303 45.78 40.43 -23.65
N SER A 304 44.93 41.19 -22.96
CA SER A 304 45.23 42.57 -22.55
C SER A 304 46.35 42.63 -21.50
N LEU A 305 46.30 41.77 -20.48
CA LEU A 305 47.35 41.70 -19.44
C LEU A 305 48.68 41.20 -20.01
N VAL A 306 48.66 40.22 -20.91
CA VAL A 306 49.87 39.77 -21.60
C VAL A 306 50.48 40.90 -22.42
N SER A 307 49.65 41.66 -23.14
CA SER A 307 50.12 42.83 -23.90
C SER A 307 50.74 43.90 -22.98
N GLU A 308 50.13 44.14 -21.80
CA GLU A 308 50.68 45.04 -20.79
C GLU A 308 52.01 44.53 -20.23
N LEU A 309 52.11 43.23 -19.90
CA LEU A 309 53.34 42.61 -19.41
C LEU A 309 54.48 42.75 -20.43
N LEU A 310 54.19 42.51 -21.71
CA LEU A 310 55.14 42.65 -22.81
C LEU A 310 55.54 44.10 -23.09
N SER A 311 54.72 45.08 -22.69
CA SER A 311 55.04 46.51 -22.80
C SER A 311 55.99 47.02 -21.72
N LEU A 312 56.24 46.23 -20.66
CA LEU A 312 57.14 46.64 -19.59
C LEU A 312 58.61 46.65 -20.07
N PRO A 313 59.45 47.57 -19.55
CA PRO A 313 60.87 47.60 -19.88
C PRO A 313 61.57 46.28 -19.56
N LEU A 314 62.46 45.83 -20.47
CA LEU A 314 63.23 44.58 -20.30
C LEU A 314 64.12 44.59 -19.05
N ARG A 315 64.64 45.77 -18.67
CA ARG A 315 65.43 45.96 -17.46
C ARG A 315 64.52 46.29 -16.28
N SER A 316 64.60 45.49 -15.22
CA SER A 316 63.75 45.60 -14.03
C SER A 316 64.47 46.28 -12.86
N ASP A 317 65.21 47.35 -13.16
CA ASP A 317 66.14 47.97 -12.21
C ASP A 317 65.42 48.77 -11.10
N GLY A 318 64.18 49.21 -11.34
CA GLY A 318 63.34 49.92 -10.37
C GLY A 318 62.37 49.00 -9.62
N LEU A 319 62.25 49.19 -8.29
CA LEU A 319 61.28 48.49 -7.43
C LEU A 319 59.84 48.57 -7.99
N SER A 320 59.43 49.73 -8.49
CA SER A 320 58.09 49.96 -9.09
C SER A 320 57.80 49.04 -10.29
N VAL A 321 58.78 48.85 -11.17
CA VAL A 321 58.63 47.96 -12.34
C VAL A 321 58.55 46.50 -11.88
N ARG A 322 59.34 46.11 -10.89
CA ARG A 322 59.31 44.76 -10.30
C ARG A 322 57.97 44.48 -9.62
N THR A 323 57.43 45.43 -8.85
CA THR A 323 56.13 45.28 -8.20
C THR A 323 54.99 45.22 -9.21
N ARG A 324 55.01 46.07 -10.24
CA ARG A 324 53.98 46.05 -11.30
C ARG A 324 54.02 44.73 -12.07
N ARG A 325 55.21 44.23 -12.41
CA ARG A 325 55.36 42.91 -13.06
C ARG A 325 54.79 41.79 -12.20
N ALA A 326 55.16 41.73 -10.92
CA ALA A 326 54.62 40.72 -10.00
C ALA A 326 53.09 40.80 -9.87
N GLN A 327 52.51 42.00 -9.85
CA GLN A 327 51.05 42.17 -9.83
C GLN A 327 50.39 41.65 -11.12
N LEU A 328 51.00 41.89 -12.29
CA LEU A 328 50.50 41.35 -13.55
C LEU A 328 50.59 39.83 -13.59
N ASP A 329 51.70 39.25 -13.13
CA ASP A 329 51.89 37.80 -13.05
C ASP A 329 50.85 37.15 -12.11
N CYS A 330 50.57 37.75 -10.94
CA CYS A 330 49.51 37.29 -10.04
C CYS A 330 48.14 37.33 -10.72
N LYS A 331 47.76 38.46 -11.33
CA LYS A 331 46.48 38.59 -12.03
C LYS A 331 46.36 37.62 -13.21
N LEU A 332 47.45 37.38 -13.94
CA LEU A 332 47.47 36.39 -15.02
C LEU A 332 47.19 34.99 -14.47
N SER A 333 47.82 34.60 -13.36
CA SER A 333 47.57 33.29 -12.74
C SER A 333 46.11 33.13 -12.29
N GLU A 334 45.50 34.17 -11.71
CA GLU A 334 44.08 34.18 -11.32
C GLU A 334 43.16 34.00 -12.54
N ILE A 335 43.44 34.71 -13.64
CA ILE A 335 42.66 34.62 -14.87
C ILE A 335 42.86 33.26 -15.55
N GLU A 336 44.07 32.69 -15.57
CA GLU A 336 44.32 31.37 -16.12
C GLU A 336 43.58 30.27 -15.35
N GLU A 337 43.53 30.37 -14.02
CA GLU A 337 42.71 29.49 -13.20
C GLU A 337 41.22 29.64 -13.51
N ALA A 338 40.73 30.87 -13.65
CA ALA A 338 39.36 31.13 -14.07
C ALA A 338 39.07 30.54 -15.46
N ILE A 339 39.92 30.80 -16.46
CA ILE A 339 39.79 30.23 -17.82
C ILE A 339 39.73 28.70 -17.74
N LYS A 340 40.57 28.06 -16.93
CA LYS A 340 40.58 26.61 -16.73
C LYS A 340 39.29 26.08 -16.10
N ILE A 341 38.62 26.87 -15.25
CA ILE A 341 37.32 26.52 -14.68
C ILE A 341 36.24 26.66 -15.76
N PHE A 342 36.18 27.80 -16.46
CA PHE A 342 35.16 28.11 -17.46
C PHE A 342 35.33 27.37 -18.79
N SER A 343 36.52 26.81 -19.05
CA SER A 343 36.78 25.95 -20.21
C SER A 343 36.13 24.57 -20.08
N ARG A 344 35.68 24.18 -18.88
CA ARG A 344 34.95 22.92 -18.67
C ARG A 344 33.53 23.03 -19.23
N ASP A 345 32.99 21.90 -19.69
CA ASP A 345 31.62 21.86 -20.22
C ASP A 345 30.55 22.20 -19.17
N ARG A 346 30.80 21.84 -17.91
CA ARG A 346 29.86 22.06 -16.81
C ARG A 346 30.54 22.87 -15.71
N VAL A 347 30.00 24.05 -15.43
CA VAL A 347 30.45 24.95 -14.37
C VAL A 347 29.31 25.12 -13.38
N TYR A 348 29.61 25.00 -12.08
CA TYR A 348 28.64 25.19 -11.01
C TYR A 348 29.00 26.44 -10.24
N VAL A 349 28.04 27.34 -10.08
CA VAL A 349 28.20 28.61 -9.36
C VAL A 349 27.38 28.52 -8.07
N LYS A 350 27.96 29.02 -6.97
CA LYS A 350 27.27 29.10 -5.68
C LYS A 350 26.15 30.13 -5.77
N VAL A 351 24.95 29.78 -5.33
CA VAL A 351 23.84 30.73 -5.31
C VAL A 351 23.96 31.56 -4.03
N ASP A 352 24.24 32.85 -4.17
CA ASP A 352 24.23 33.78 -3.04
C ASP A 352 22.79 33.93 -2.55
N SER A 353 22.49 33.38 -1.37
CA SER A 353 21.19 33.44 -0.70
C SER A 353 21.15 34.55 0.32
#